data_AF-A0A368G154-F1
#
_entry.id   AF-A0A368G154-F1
#
_cell.length_a   1.000
_cell.length_b   1.000
_cell.length_c   1.000
_cell.angle_alpha   90.00
_cell.angle_beta   90.00
_cell.angle_gamma   90.00
#
_symmetry.space_group_name_H-M   'P 1'
#
loop_
_entity.id
_entity.type
_entity.pdbx_description
1 polymer ?
#
loop_
_entity_poly.entity_id
_entity_poly.type
_entity_poly.pdbx_seq_one_letter_code
_entity_poly.pdbx_strand_id
1 'polypeptide(L)'
;MDFDSNDGTIVKKIQQNIEELGQQVQHLDSFVSRLTESEQCREHFNELAHKAQMLSKETNQLMKQLVQLSNANRSLRIHRERLQNEYIGVLNRLQGCQRRAAQTEKASMRQVMMFPLLLFY
;
A
#
# COMPACT_ATOMS: atom_id res chain seq x y z
N MET A 1 17.33 29.50 -0.78
CA MET A 1 16.15 28.73 -1.24
C MET A 1 16.16 27.46 -0.43
N ASP A 2 15.73 27.57 0.81
CA ASP A 2 15.75 26.48 1.76
C ASP A 2 14.43 25.74 1.58
N PHE A 3 14.49 24.64 0.83
CA PHE A 3 13.44 23.64 0.83
C PHE A 3 13.24 23.27 2.30
N ASP A 4 12.11 23.66 2.89
CA ASP A 4 11.82 23.43 4.29
C ASP A 4 12.07 21.95 4.59
N SER A 5 13.03 21.65 5.48
CA SER A 5 13.53 20.29 5.72
C SER A 5 12.41 19.29 6.02
N ASN A 6 11.25 19.78 6.46
CA ASN A 6 10.07 19.00 6.73
C ASN A 6 9.37 18.51 5.43
N ASP A 7 9.25 19.35 4.40
CA ASP A 7 8.61 19.02 3.13
C ASP A 7 9.35 17.88 2.41
N GLY A 8 10.68 17.99 2.36
CA GLY A 8 11.54 16.95 1.80
C GLY A 8 11.48 15.64 2.58
N THR A 9 11.27 15.72 3.90
CA THR A 9 11.11 14.54 4.77
C THR A 9 9.80 13.83 4.51
N ILE A 10 8.69 14.55 4.35
CA ILE A 10 7.37 13.98 4.02
C ILE A 10 7.41 13.27 2.66
N VAL A 11 7.98 13.92 1.63
CA VAL A 11 8.14 13.33 0.29
C VAL A 11 8.92 12.02 0.36
N LYS A 12 10.08 12.01 1.04
CA LYS A 12 10.90 10.80 1.21
C LYS A 12 10.15 9.71 1.97
N LYS A 13 9.43 10.06 3.03
CA LYS A 13 8.64 9.12 3.84
C LYS A 13 7.54 8.46 3.02
N ILE A 14 6.80 9.25 2.23
CA ILE A 14 5.78 8.74 1.30
C ILE A 14 6.41 7.78 0.31
N GLN A 15 7.54 8.17 -0.29
CA GLN A 15 8.23 7.34 -1.27
C GLN A 15 8.63 5.99 -0.68
N GLN A 16 9.26 6.02 0.49
CA GLN A 16 9.64 4.82 1.23
C GLN A 16 8.42 3.95 1.54
N ASN A 17 7.34 4.53 2.04
CA ASN A 17 6.13 3.77 2.37
C ASN A 17 5.49 3.13 1.14
N ILE A 18 5.52 3.78 -0.03
CA ILE A 18 5.03 3.22 -1.29
C ILE A 18 5.90 2.05 -1.73
N GLU A 19 7.22 2.19 -1.65
CA GLU A 19 8.17 1.12 -1.99
C GLU A 19 7.98 -0.09 -1.07
N GLU A 20 7.91 0.13 0.26
CA GLU A 20 7.64 -0.92 1.25
C GLU A 20 6.28 -1.59 1.01
N LEU A 21 5.22 -0.80 0.76
CA LEU A 21 3.89 -1.31 0.43
C LEU A 21 3.93 -2.19 -0.82
N GLY A 22 4.65 -1.75 -1.86
CA GLY A 22 4.85 -2.51 -3.09
C GLY A 22 5.51 -3.86 -2.84
N GLN A 23 6.54 -3.91 -1.99
CA GLN A 23 7.19 -5.15 -1.59
C GLN A 23 6.23 -6.06 -0.80
N GLN A 24 5.50 -5.52 0.19
CA GLN A 24 4.52 -6.30 0.96
C GLN A 24 3.46 -6.92 0.04
N VAL A 25 2.97 -6.15 -0.95
CA VAL A 25 2.00 -6.64 -1.94
C VAL A 25 2.57 -7.76 -2.81
N GLN A 26 3.83 -7.63 -3.26
CA GLN A 26 4.47 -8.67 -4.06
C GLN A 26 4.69 -9.96 -3.27
N HIS A 27 5.04 -9.83 -1.99
CA HIS A 27 5.17 -10.95 -1.08
C HIS A 27 3.80 -11.62 -0.85
N LEU A 28 2.76 -10.84 -0.55
CA LEU A 28 1.37 -11.33 -0.45
C LEU A 28 0.96 -12.11 -1.70
N ASP A 29 1.28 -11.58 -2.88
CA ASP A 29 0.89 -12.20 -4.15
C ASP A 29 1.57 -13.55 -4.40
N SER A 30 2.88 -13.58 -4.16
CA SER A 30 3.67 -14.82 -4.23
C SER A 30 3.17 -15.84 -3.22
N PHE A 31 2.70 -15.35 -2.07
CA PHE A 31 2.18 -16.17 -0.99
C PHE A 31 0.79 -16.72 -1.30
N VAL A 32 -0.13 -15.91 -1.84
CA VAL A 32 -1.45 -16.33 -2.33
C VAL A 32 -1.33 -17.43 -3.38
N SER A 33 -0.32 -17.33 -4.25
CA SER A 33 -0.05 -18.34 -5.27
C SER A 33 0.47 -19.67 -4.68
N ARG A 34 1.02 -19.65 -3.46
CA ARG A 34 1.59 -20.81 -2.74
C ARG A 34 0.70 -21.32 -1.59
N LEU A 35 -0.35 -20.57 -1.24
CA LEU A 35 -1.21 -20.81 -0.07
C LEU A 35 -2.04 -22.10 -0.17
N THR A 36 -1.98 -22.79 -1.31
CA THR A 36 -2.59 -24.10 -1.54
C THR A 36 -2.04 -25.22 -0.65
N GLU A 37 -0.94 -25.03 0.09
CA GLU A 37 -0.20 -26.18 0.65
C GLU A 37 -0.06 -26.27 2.19
N SER A 38 -0.33 -25.25 3.04
CA SER A 38 -0.17 -25.40 4.52
C SER A 38 -0.86 -24.33 5.39
N GLU A 39 -1.49 -24.73 6.51
CA GLU A 39 -2.16 -23.82 7.46
C GLU A 39 -1.22 -22.83 8.18
N GLN A 40 0.06 -23.19 8.35
CA GLN A 40 1.10 -22.33 8.95
C GLN A 40 1.37 -21.04 8.15
N CYS A 41 0.86 -20.94 6.93
CA CYS A 41 1.02 -19.77 6.10
C CYS A 41 0.11 -18.58 6.50
N ARG A 42 -1.01 -18.82 7.21
CA ARG A 42 -2.00 -17.77 7.49
C ARG A 42 -1.48 -16.61 8.34
N GLU A 43 -0.69 -16.88 9.38
CA GLU A 43 -0.16 -15.82 10.25
C GLU A 43 0.75 -14.88 9.47
N HIS A 44 1.65 -15.42 8.66
CA HIS A 44 2.56 -14.61 7.85
C HIS A 44 1.82 -13.74 6.84
N PHE A 45 0.78 -14.31 6.19
CA PHE A 45 -0.10 -13.53 5.31
C PHE A 45 -0.80 -12.39 6.07
N ASN A 46 -1.35 -12.69 7.25
CA ASN A 46 -2.04 -11.70 8.08
C ASN A 46 -1.10 -10.56 8.52
N GLU A 47 0.14 -10.86 8.87
CA GLU A 47 1.16 -9.85 9.20
C GLU A 47 1.50 -8.96 8.00
N LEU A 48 1.78 -9.56 6.85
CA LEU A 48 2.05 -8.86 5.59
C LEU A 48 0.89 -7.94 5.20
N ALA A 49 -0.33 -8.46 5.32
CA ALA A 49 -1.57 -7.76 5.07
C ALA A 49 -1.76 -6.56 6.01
N HIS A 50 -1.56 -6.77 7.32
CA HIS A 50 -1.63 -5.71 8.32
C HIS A 50 -0.59 -4.62 8.05
N LYS A 51 0.65 -4.99 7.74
CA LYS A 51 1.72 -4.04 7.37
C LYS A 51 1.34 -3.22 6.15
N ALA A 52 0.86 -3.86 5.08
CA ALA A 52 0.39 -3.17 3.89
C ALA A 52 -0.75 -2.18 4.21
N GLN A 53 -1.69 -2.57 5.06
CA GLN A 53 -2.80 -1.69 5.47
C GLN A 53 -2.31 -0.49 6.30
N MET A 54 -1.38 -0.70 7.22
CA MET A 54 -0.79 0.37 8.04
C MET A 54 -0.01 1.35 7.17
N LEU A 55 0.87 0.85 6.29
CA LEU A 55 1.62 1.66 5.33
C LEU A 55 0.69 2.47 4.43
N SER A 56 -0.40 1.87 3.95
CA SER A 56 -1.39 2.57 3.14
C SER A 56 -2.07 3.72 3.89
N LYS A 57 -2.48 3.50 5.15
CA LYS A 57 -3.07 4.55 5.99
C LYS A 57 -2.08 5.70 6.25
N GLU A 58 -0.85 5.38 6.61
CA GLU A 58 0.21 6.37 6.83
C GLU A 58 0.50 7.15 5.55
N THR A 59 0.63 6.46 4.41
CA THR A 59 0.83 7.09 3.09
C THR A 59 -0.31 8.03 2.74
N ASN A 60 -1.57 7.65 3.03
CA ASN A 60 -2.73 8.51 2.78
C ASN A 60 -2.69 9.79 3.63
N GLN A 61 -2.34 9.68 4.92
CA GLN A 61 -2.19 10.83 5.81
C GLN A 61 -1.07 11.76 5.36
N LEU A 62 0.10 11.20 5.03
CA LEU A 62 1.24 11.97 4.52
C LEU A 62 0.90 12.64 3.18
N MET A 63 0.17 11.96 2.28
CA MET A 63 -0.27 12.52 1.01
C MET A 63 -1.21 13.71 1.21
N LYS A 64 -2.14 13.64 2.18
CA LYS A 64 -3.01 14.78 2.53
C LYS A 64 -2.20 15.98 3.05
N GLN A 65 -1.20 15.74 3.89
CA GLN A 65 -0.28 16.79 4.34
C GLN A 65 0.51 17.37 3.15
N LEU A 66 1.03 16.50 2.26
CA LEU A 66 1.74 16.92 1.07
C LEU A 66 0.88 17.77 0.13
N VAL A 67 -0.41 17.46 -0.01
CA VAL A 67 -1.36 18.28 -0.79
C VAL A 67 -1.42 19.70 -0.20
N GLN A 68 -1.59 19.83 1.11
CA GLN A 68 -1.66 21.13 1.79
C GLN A 68 -0.38 21.94 1.60
N LEU A 69 0.79 21.31 1.74
CA LEU A 69 2.10 21.94 1.57
C LEU A 69 2.39 22.32 0.11
N SER A 70 1.99 21.45 -0.84
CA SER A 70 2.23 21.66 -2.28
C SER A 70 1.42 22.81 -2.90
N ASN A 71 0.38 23.33 -2.24
CA ASN A 71 -0.42 24.44 -2.77
C ASN A 71 0.40 25.72 -2.95
N ALA A 72 1.45 25.92 -2.14
CA ALA A 72 2.33 27.07 -2.24
C ALA A 72 3.58 26.83 -3.13
N ASN A 73 3.87 25.58 -3.51
CA ASN A 73 5.14 25.22 -4.14
C ASN A 73 4.96 24.30 -5.36
N ARG A 74 5.25 24.84 -6.55
CA ARG A 74 5.09 24.16 -7.84
C ARG A 74 5.95 22.90 -7.97
N SER A 75 7.16 22.89 -7.41
CA SER A 75 8.05 21.72 -7.47
C SER A 75 7.50 20.56 -6.64
N LEU A 76 6.97 20.86 -5.44
CA LEU A 76 6.29 19.89 -4.58
C LEU A 76 5.06 19.29 -5.25
N ARG A 77 4.33 20.07 -6.05
CA ARG A 77 3.17 19.59 -6.80
C ARG A 77 3.55 18.49 -7.81
N ILE A 78 4.67 18.64 -8.52
CA ILE A 78 5.19 17.61 -9.44
C ILE A 78 5.58 16.34 -8.66
N HIS A 79 6.30 16.50 -7.54
CA HIS A 79 6.65 15.36 -6.68
C HIS A 79 5.41 14.64 -6.16
N ARG A 80 4.39 15.39 -5.72
CA ARG A 80 3.10 14.86 -5.28
C ARG A 80 2.41 14.06 -6.38
N GLU A 81 2.30 14.60 -7.59
CA GLU A 81 1.67 13.90 -8.72
C GLU A 81 2.42 12.60 -9.05
N ARG A 82 3.76 12.62 -9.03
CA ARG A 82 4.57 11.41 -9.23
C ARG A 82 4.33 10.37 -8.12
N LEU A 83 4.41 10.78 -6.85
CA LEU A 83 4.16 9.91 -5.71
C LEU A 83 2.74 9.33 -5.72
N GLN A 84 1.75 10.13 -6.12
CA GLN A 84 0.36 9.69 -6.24
C GLN A 84 0.22 8.63 -7.33
N ASN A 85 0.86 8.81 -8.49
CA ASN A 85 0.87 7.81 -9.56
C ASN A 85 1.51 6.50 -9.10
N GLU A 86 2.66 6.56 -8.42
CA GLU A 86 3.32 5.38 -7.85
C GLU A 86 2.42 4.67 -6.82
N TYR A 87 1.81 5.45 -5.91
CA TYR A 87 0.90 4.93 -4.92
C TYR A 87 -0.31 4.24 -5.54
N ILE A 88 -0.95 4.86 -6.54
CA ILE A 88 -2.06 4.25 -7.30
C ILE A 88 -1.60 2.96 -7.99
N GLY A 89 -0.38 2.94 -8.55
CA GLY A 89 0.22 1.74 -9.13
C GLY A 89 0.30 0.59 -8.13
N VAL A 90 0.75 0.87 -6.91
CA VAL A 90 0.83 -0.12 -5.83
C VAL A 90 -0.56 -0.54 -5.35
N LEU A 91 -1.52 0.39 -5.22
CA LEU A 91 -2.90 0.07 -4.86
C LEU A 91 -3.58 -0.83 -5.89
N ASN A 92 -3.35 -0.60 -7.18
CA ASN A 92 -3.85 -1.48 -8.23
C ASN A 92 -3.29 -2.90 -8.10
N ARG A 93 -2.01 -3.04 -7.76
CA ARG A 93 -1.40 -4.36 -7.48
C ARG A 93 -2.01 -5.00 -6.23
N LEU A 94 -2.22 -4.23 -5.17
CA LEU A 94 -2.85 -4.70 -3.94
C LEU A 94 -4.27 -5.21 -4.20
N GLN A 95 -5.09 -4.45 -4.95
CA GLN A 95 -6.43 -4.89 -5.37
C GLN A 95 -6.39 -6.14 -6.23
N GLY A 96 -5.42 -6.26 -7.15
CA GLY A 96 -5.19 -7.46 -7.94
C GLY A 96 -4.86 -8.68 -7.09
N CYS A 97 -3.95 -8.51 -6.12
CA CYS A 97 -3.60 -9.52 -5.13
C CYS A 97 -4.80 -9.93 -4.27
N GLN A 98 -5.59 -8.96 -3.79
CA GLN A 98 -6.81 -9.23 -3.02
C GLN A 98 -7.84 -10.00 -3.84
N ARG A 99 -8.02 -9.65 -5.12
CA ARG A 99 -8.90 -10.40 -6.03
C ARG A 99 -8.43 -11.83 -6.21
N ARG A 100 -7.13 -12.05 -6.42
CA ARG A 100 -6.55 -13.39 -6.51
C ARG A 100 -6.73 -14.16 -5.21
N ALA A 101 -6.44 -13.54 -4.07
CA ALA A 101 -6.66 -14.14 -2.75
C ALA A 101 -8.12 -14.56 -2.56
N ALA A 102 -9.07 -13.69 -2.89
CA ALA A 102 -10.50 -13.97 -2.81
C ALA A 102 -10.97 -15.05 -3.80
N GLN A 103 -10.36 -15.14 -4.98
CA GLN A 103 -10.64 -16.20 -5.95
C GLN A 103 -10.09 -17.55 -5.47
N THR A 104 -8.88 -17.59 -4.91
CA THR A 104 -8.29 -18.78 -4.30
C THR A 104 -9.07 -19.23 -3.05
N GLU A 105 -9.59 -18.29 -2.24
CA GLU A 105 -10.40 -18.57 -1.03
C GLU A 105 -11.76 -19.20 -1.37
N LYS A 106 -12.33 -18.96 -2.56
CA LYS A 106 -13.56 -19.64 -3.02
C LYS A 106 -13.39 -21.16 -3.15
N ALA A 107 -12.14 -21.64 -3.31
CA ALA A 107 -11.80 -23.06 -3.32
C ALA A 107 -11.38 -23.58 -1.92
N SER A 108 -10.81 -22.72 -1.07
CA SER A 108 -10.27 -23.08 0.25
C SER A 108 -10.78 -22.15 1.37
N MET A 109 -11.95 -22.46 1.92
CA MET A 109 -12.45 -22.06 3.26
C MET A 109 -12.13 -20.65 3.81
N ARG A 110 -12.98 -19.67 3.47
CA ARG A 110 -13.77 -18.74 4.33
C ARG A 110 -13.14 -17.92 5.49
N GLN A 111 -11.83 -17.89 5.73
CA GLN A 111 -11.32 -17.39 7.02
C GLN A 111 -10.09 -16.46 6.98
N VAL A 112 -9.44 -16.18 5.84
CA VAL A 112 -8.13 -15.51 5.95
C VAL A 112 -8.24 -14.00 5.98
N MET A 113 -9.09 -13.36 5.18
CA MET A 113 -9.28 -11.92 5.36
C MET A 113 -10.43 -11.44 4.52
N MET A 114 -11.52 -11.10 5.21
CA MET A 114 -12.35 -9.97 4.84
C MET A 114 -11.46 -8.70 4.92
N PHE A 115 -10.47 -8.60 4.02
CA PHE A 115 -9.80 -7.35 3.71
C PHE A 115 -10.95 -6.45 3.28
N PRO A 116 -11.26 -5.39 4.04
CA PRO A 116 -12.40 -4.56 3.73
C PRO A 116 -12.16 -3.96 2.35
N LEU A 117 -12.84 -4.53 1.36
CA LEU A 117 -13.01 -4.06 -0.03
C LEU A 117 -13.64 -2.66 -0.11
N LEU A 118 -13.71 -1.94 1.02
CA LEU A 118 -14.52 -0.76 1.25
C LEU A 118 -13.75 0.43 1.82
N LEU A 119 -12.45 0.32 2.10
CA LEU A 119 -11.67 1.44 2.68
C LEU A 119 -10.92 2.31 1.67
N PHE A 120 -11.22 2.16 0.38
CA PHE A 120 -10.72 3.03 -0.69
C PHE A 120 -11.84 3.80 -1.41
N TYR A 121 -12.99 3.99 -0.75
CA TYR A 121 -13.99 4.97 -1.18
C TYR A 121 -13.96 6.18 -0.25
#